data_AF-A0A926EYA8-F1
#
_entry.id   AF-A0A926EYA8-F1
#
_cell.length_a   1.000
_cell.length_b   1.000
_cell.length_c   1.000
_cell.angle_alpha   90.00
_cell.angle_beta   90.00
_cell.angle_gamma   90.00
#
_symmetry.space_group_name_H-M   'P 1'
#
loop_
_entity.id
_entity.type
_entity.pdbx_description
1 polymer ?
#
loop_
_entity_poly.entity_id
_entity_poly.type
_entity_poly.pdbx_seq_one_letter_code
_entity_poly.pdbx_strand_id
1 'polypeptide(L)'
;MRISQIYNLEKSQAELDFVDIDPEMDLPLFLDPFFLGKKQDHWSIEATATLRDFFQCLISLIRDGRIDEAKDLFDYLHEPNTTCLGMSTGNPQGRGVGHEDTDKIFSNLLQSRAIQTGLIQDIEDNVLFVDNFGKDKLSDMTTNIITSHLVEYTINQCTLHNIPLVSNISSGFFWDRRNNEWDEVHTDALLINGKRILLVPKGVVSFCKAYTPNRYYNHFVLNYLQNEHIRLRSALVQRRQNGTPYVTKKSIKERNPLSKDFLRRFTHEHPELLDRFKENTKIESLSNWEITEIDIRGVSQAIIQRLRQIPFGQANASAFHNLIIGALEMIFYPYLINPVKEREIHEGRKRIDITFDNAADGGIFYRLSEIFHLPCPYVFIECKNYTGDVANPELDQLAGRFSFNRGRVGFLVCRNIESYALFVNRCKDTYRDDRGLIVPLTDDDIICMLENLNEYNTNFIDDFLSNKVRDIVVG
;
A
#
# COMPACT_ATOMS: atom_id res chain seq x y z
N MET A 1 -22.51 -0.97 -9.65
CA MET A 1 -22.69 -0.99 -8.17
C MET A 1 -21.37 -1.36 -7.52
N ARG A 2 -21.03 -0.82 -6.35
CA ARG A 2 -19.77 -1.16 -5.69
C ARG A 2 -19.78 -2.53 -5.01
N ILE A 3 -18.61 -3.12 -4.76
CA ILE A 3 -18.48 -4.43 -4.11
C ILE A 3 -19.18 -4.45 -2.75
N SER A 4 -18.98 -3.43 -1.93
CA SER A 4 -19.63 -3.28 -0.61
C SER A 4 -21.16 -3.36 -0.70
N GLN A 5 -21.74 -2.83 -1.77
CA GLN A 5 -23.17 -2.82 -2.04
C GLN A 5 -23.65 -4.16 -2.61
N ILE A 6 -22.88 -4.76 -3.52
CA ILE A 6 -23.19 -6.07 -4.11
C ILE A 6 -23.31 -7.15 -3.03
N TYR A 7 -22.41 -7.13 -2.05
CA TYR A 7 -22.37 -8.13 -0.97
C TYR A 7 -23.02 -7.67 0.34
N ASN A 8 -23.70 -6.51 0.35
CA ASN A 8 -24.34 -5.93 1.53
C ASN A 8 -23.43 -5.93 2.77
N LEU A 9 -22.21 -5.41 2.63
CA LEU A 9 -21.22 -5.38 3.71
C LEU A 9 -21.57 -4.34 4.79
N GLU A 10 -22.48 -3.41 4.51
CA GLU A 10 -22.86 -2.30 5.40
C GLU A 10 -21.64 -1.49 5.89
N LYS A 11 -20.67 -1.32 5.00
CA LYS A 11 -19.39 -0.64 5.23
C LYS A 11 -19.14 0.43 4.18
N SER A 12 -18.52 1.52 4.60
CA SER A 12 -17.99 2.56 3.71
C SER A 12 -16.55 2.24 3.28
N GLN A 13 -15.99 3.00 2.33
CA GLN A 13 -14.58 2.90 1.93
C GLN A 13 -13.60 3.06 3.11
N ALA A 14 -13.97 3.78 4.16
CA ALA A 14 -13.12 3.96 5.34
C ALA A 14 -12.96 2.67 6.16
N GLU A 15 -13.95 1.78 6.13
CA GLU A 15 -14.04 0.53 6.89
C GLU A 15 -13.65 -0.72 6.07
N LEU A 16 -13.02 -0.49 4.92
CA LEU A 16 -12.49 -1.51 3.99
C LEU A 16 -11.02 -1.22 3.72
N ASP A 17 -10.16 -2.23 3.82
CA ASP A 17 -8.74 -2.13 3.49
C ASP A 17 -8.47 -2.09 1.97
N PHE A 18 -9.41 -2.58 1.17
CA PHE A 18 -9.34 -2.55 -0.29
C PHE A 18 -10.10 -1.37 -0.90
N VAL A 19 -9.79 -1.03 -2.15
CA VAL A 19 -10.56 -0.04 -2.93
C VAL A 19 -11.93 -0.61 -3.30
N ASP A 20 -13.01 0.03 -2.85
CA ASP A 20 -14.39 -0.39 -3.09
C ASP A 20 -14.84 -0.02 -4.52
N ILE A 21 -14.35 -0.78 -5.49
CA ILE A 21 -14.56 -0.55 -6.93
C ILE A 21 -15.99 -0.88 -7.37
N ASP A 22 -16.38 -0.32 -8.52
CA ASP A 22 -17.53 -0.77 -9.29
C ASP A 22 -17.05 -1.73 -10.40
N PRO A 23 -17.48 -3.01 -10.43
CA PRO A 23 -17.01 -3.96 -11.44
C PRO A 23 -17.31 -3.57 -12.90
N GLU A 24 -18.22 -2.61 -13.11
CA GLU A 24 -18.66 -2.12 -14.42
C GLU A 24 -17.96 -0.83 -14.86
N MET A 25 -17.21 -0.14 -13.98
CA MET A 25 -16.55 1.13 -14.28
C MET A 25 -15.14 1.19 -13.73
N ASP A 26 -14.21 1.75 -14.50
CA ASP A 26 -12.87 2.00 -14.01
C ASP A 26 -12.82 3.18 -13.04
N LEU A 27 -12.07 3.02 -11.96
CA LEU A 27 -11.71 4.09 -11.04
C LEU A 27 -10.31 4.63 -11.41
N PRO A 28 -10.10 5.97 -11.52
CA PRO A 28 -8.84 6.57 -11.99
C PRO A 28 -7.71 6.55 -10.94
N LEU A 29 -7.44 5.37 -10.42
CA LEU A 29 -6.37 4.99 -9.52
C LEU A 29 -5.46 3.97 -10.22
N PHE A 30 -4.24 3.83 -9.74
CA PHE A 30 -3.21 3.01 -10.38
C PHE A 30 -2.40 2.26 -9.32
N LEU A 31 -1.92 1.07 -9.67
CA LEU A 31 -0.85 0.41 -8.94
C LEU A 31 0.49 0.99 -9.38
N ASP A 32 1.11 1.76 -8.48
CA ASP A 32 2.33 2.51 -8.76
C ASP A 32 3.53 1.78 -8.16
N PRO A 33 4.39 1.12 -8.97
CA PRO A 33 5.52 0.37 -8.45
C PRO A 33 6.56 1.25 -7.75
N PHE A 34 6.67 2.54 -8.11
CA PHE A 34 7.50 3.48 -7.36
C PHE A 34 6.93 3.70 -5.96
N PHE A 35 5.60 3.81 -5.84
CA PHE A 35 4.94 3.93 -4.54
C PHE A 35 5.11 2.66 -3.71
N LEU A 36 4.84 1.51 -4.32
CA LEU A 36 4.98 0.20 -3.69
C LEU A 36 6.39 -0.01 -3.16
N GLY A 37 7.42 0.38 -3.93
CA GLY A 37 8.82 0.29 -3.51
C GLY A 37 9.24 1.21 -2.35
N LYS A 38 8.39 2.15 -1.93
CA LYS A 38 8.61 3.00 -0.74
C LYS A 38 8.01 2.41 0.54
N LYS A 39 7.10 1.45 0.40
CA LYS A 39 6.41 0.82 1.52
C LYS A 39 7.30 -0.18 2.25
N GLN A 40 7.04 -0.35 3.54
CA GLN A 40 7.81 -1.22 4.44
C GLN A 40 6.97 -2.37 5.02
N ASP A 41 5.68 -2.44 4.69
CA ASP A 41 4.83 -3.58 5.06
C ASP A 41 5.19 -4.84 4.27
N HIS A 42 4.84 -5.99 4.86
CA HIS A 42 5.20 -7.29 4.30
C HIS A 42 4.63 -7.51 2.89
N TRP A 43 3.34 -7.21 2.69
CA TRP A 43 2.69 -7.39 1.40
C TRP A 43 3.40 -6.58 0.30
N SER A 44 3.69 -5.30 0.56
CA SER A 44 4.35 -4.42 -0.40
C SER A 44 5.80 -4.81 -0.68
N ILE A 45 6.52 -5.30 0.33
CA ILE A 45 7.89 -5.81 0.18
C ILE A 45 7.92 -7.02 -0.76
N GLU A 46 7.04 -8.00 -0.56
CA GLU A 46 7.01 -9.22 -1.38
C GLU A 46 6.55 -8.94 -2.82
N ALA A 47 5.56 -8.06 -3.00
CA ALA A 47 5.11 -7.61 -4.31
C ALA A 47 6.23 -6.82 -5.05
N THR A 48 6.93 -5.92 -4.35
CA THR A 48 8.10 -5.20 -4.90
C THR A 48 9.22 -6.14 -5.28
N ALA A 49 9.51 -7.16 -4.47
CA ALA A 49 10.52 -8.17 -4.79
C ALA A 49 10.17 -8.91 -6.09
N THR A 50 8.90 -9.21 -6.32
CA THR A 50 8.39 -9.85 -7.54
C THR A 50 8.55 -8.97 -8.78
N LEU A 51 8.26 -7.67 -8.65
CA LEU A 51 8.50 -6.70 -9.72
C LEU A 51 9.98 -6.57 -10.08
N ARG A 52 10.85 -6.47 -9.07
CA ARG A 52 12.30 -6.34 -9.27
C ARG A 52 12.89 -7.57 -9.93
N ASP A 53 12.45 -8.75 -9.51
CA ASP A 53 12.92 -10.02 -10.06
C ASP A 53 12.54 -10.17 -11.53
N PHE A 54 11.27 -9.93 -11.89
CA PHE A 54 10.83 -9.87 -13.29
C PHE A 54 11.69 -8.91 -14.11
N PHE A 55 11.88 -7.69 -13.59
CA PHE A 55 12.59 -6.65 -14.32
C PHE A 55 14.09 -6.93 -14.46
N GLN A 56 14.71 -7.55 -13.45
CA GLN A 56 16.10 -8.03 -13.53
C GLN A 56 16.26 -9.16 -14.54
N CYS A 57 15.30 -10.08 -14.61
CA CYS A 57 15.29 -11.13 -15.64
C CYS A 57 15.25 -10.50 -17.04
N LEU A 58 14.33 -9.56 -17.27
CA LEU A 58 14.23 -8.81 -18.52
C LEU A 58 15.54 -8.08 -18.89
N ILE A 59 16.13 -7.33 -17.95
CA ILE A 59 17.40 -6.61 -18.17
C ILE A 59 18.52 -7.60 -18.55
N SER A 60 18.59 -8.74 -17.87
CA SER A 60 19.63 -9.75 -18.10
C SER A 60 19.51 -10.36 -19.51
N LEU A 61 18.30 -10.76 -19.92
CA LEU A 61 18.05 -11.29 -21.27
C LEU A 61 18.43 -10.28 -22.36
N ILE A 62 18.08 -9.01 -22.18
CA ILE A 62 18.43 -7.94 -23.14
C ILE A 62 19.94 -7.74 -23.22
N ARG A 63 20.64 -7.74 -22.08
CA ARG A 63 22.11 -7.56 -22.03
C ARG A 63 22.87 -8.74 -22.65
N ASP A 64 22.34 -9.95 -22.48
CA ASP A 64 22.92 -11.18 -23.03
C ASP A 64 22.58 -11.38 -24.52
N GLY A 65 21.82 -10.47 -25.13
CA GLY A 65 21.41 -10.56 -26.53
C GLY A 65 20.31 -11.58 -26.81
N ARG A 66 19.67 -12.12 -25.76
CA ARG A 66 18.55 -13.08 -25.82
C ARG A 66 17.23 -12.35 -26.04
N ILE A 67 17.13 -11.64 -27.17
CA ILE A 67 16.04 -10.69 -27.46
C ILE A 67 14.69 -11.39 -27.65
N ASP A 68 14.67 -12.57 -28.25
CA ASP A 68 13.42 -13.32 -28.44
C ASP A 68 12.84 -13.75 -27.09
N GLU A 69 13.67 -14.29 -26.19
CA GLU A 69 13.23 -14.67 -24.84
C GLU A 69 12.81 -13.45 -24.00
N ALA A 70 13.50 -12.31 -24.16
CA ALA A 70 13.09 -11.05 -23.53
C ALA A 70 11.73 -10.56 -24.05
N LYS A 71 11.42 -10.85 -25.33
CA LYS A 71 10.15 -10.54 -25.95
C LYS A 71 9.04 -11.44 -25.42
N ASP A 72 9.31 -12.73 -25.26
CA ASP A 72 8.36 -13.72 -24.72
C ASP A 72 7.87 -13.33 -23.31
N LEU A 73 8.68 -12.63 -22.52
CA LEU A 73 8.24 -12.09 -21.21
C LEU A 73 7.06 -11.10 -21.31
N PHE A 74 6.83 -10.48 -22.47
CA PHE A 74 5.71 -9.57 -22.71
C PHE A 74 4.42 -10.27 -23.17
N ASP A 75 4.47 -11.57 -23.47
CA ASP A 75 3.32 -12.32 -23.97
C ASP A 75 2.18 -12.45 -22.96
N TYR A 76 2.45 -12.19 -21.67
CA TYR A 76 1.45 -12.23 -20.60
C TYR A 76 1.21 -10.85 -19.97
N LEU A 77 1.80 -9.80 -20.52
CA LEU A 77 1.57 -8.41 -20.11
C LEU A 77 0.40 -7.84 -20.91
N HIS A 78 -0.79 -7.89 -20.34
CA HIS A 78 -2.02 -7.41 -20.99
C HIS A 78 -2.69 -6.32 -20.16
N GLU A 79 -3.68 -5.61 -20.71
CA GLU A 79 -4.51 -4.74 -19.88
C GLU A 79 -5.37 -5.61 -18.93
N PRO A 80 -5.13 -5.54 -17.62
CA PRO A 80 -5.79 -6.41 -16.65
C PRO A 80 -7.20 -5.89 -16.42
N ASN A 81 -8.19 -6.61 -16.93
CA ASN A 81 -9.59 -6.25 -16.67
C ASN A 81 -10.04 -6.57 -15.23
N THR A 82 -9.18 -7.15 -14.39
CA THR A 82 -9.58 -7.75 -13.10
C THR A 82 -9.63 -6.78 -11.93
N THR A 83 -8.93 -5.65 -11.97
CA THR A 83 -8.87 -4.69 -10.85
C THR A 83 -9.86 -3.53 -10.97
N CYS A 84 -10.39 -3.27 -12.17
CA CYS A 84 -11.24 -2.10 -12.50
C CYS A 84 -10.58 -0.77 -12.08
N LEU A 85 -9.25 -0.70 -12.20
CA LEU A 85 -8.45 0.50 -12.00
C LEU A 85 -7.93 0.98 -13.35
N GLY A 86 -8.09 2.27 -13.66
CA GLY A 86 -7.69 2.80 -14.96
C GLY A 86 -8.48 4.04 -15.38
N MET A 87 -8.36 4.41 -16.66
CA MET A 87 -8.98 5.62 -17.22
C MET A 87 -10.13 5.31 -18.19
N SER A 88 -10.57 4.07 -18.32
CA SER A 88 -11.54 3.70 -19.36
C SER A 88 -12.90 4.36 -19.11
N THR A 89 -13.41 5.07 -20.12
CA THR A 89 -14.75 5.65 -20.09
C THR A 89 -15.75 4.68 -20.75
N GLY A 90 -16.29 3.72 -19.99
CA GLY A 90 -17.30 2.76 -20.43
C GLY A 90 -17.24 1.42 -19.67
N ASN A 91 -18.14 0.47 -19.97
CA ASN A 91 -17.95 -0.92 -19.52
C ASN A 91 -16.55 -1.37 -19.97
N PRO A 92 -15.78 -2.09 -19.14
CA PRO A 92 -14.51 -2.69 -19.54
C PRO A 92 -14.78 -3.72 -20.63
N GLN A 93 -14.92 -3.24 -21.86
CA GLN A 93 -14.98 -4.05 -23.05
C GLN A 93 -13.55 -4.40 -23.33
N GLY A 94 -13.17 -5.61 -22.92
CA GLY A 94 -11.91 -6.25 -23.26
C GLY A 94 -11.72 -6.35 -24.76
N ARG A 95 -11.38 -5.23 -25.40
CA ARG A 95 -10.41 -5.23 -26.47
C ARG A 95 -9.10 -5.35 -25.74
N GLY A 96 -8.72 -6.58 -25.39
CA GLY A 96 -7.39 -6.85 -24.87
C GLY A 96 -6.39 -6.09 -25.72
N VAL A 97 -5.39 -5.50 -25.05
CA VAL A 97 -4.19 -4.97 -25.68
C VAL A 97 -3.75 -6.03 -26.70
N GLY A 98 -4.00 -5.77 -27.99
CA GLY A 98 -3.63 -6.73 -29.02
C GLY A 98 -2.13 -6.96 -28.96
N HIS A 99 -1.65 -8.11 -29.45
CA HIS A 99 -0.20 -8.37 -29.63
C HIS A 99 0.56 -7.17 -30.25
N GLU A 100 -0.12 -6.32 -31.02
CA GLU A 100 0.45 -5.10 -31.58
C GLU A 100 0.92 -4.06 -30.54
N ASP A 101 0.30 -3.97 -29.36
CA ASP A 101 0.67 -2.95 -28.36
C ASP A 101 1.77 -3.43 -27.41
N THR A 102 1.85 -4.72 -27.08
CA THR A 102 2.98 -5.31 -26.34
C THR A 102 4.25 -5.27 -27.18
N ASP A 103 4.16 -5.61 -28.48
CA ASP A 103 5.27 -5.49 -29.43
C ASP A 103 5.79 -4.06 -29.54
N LYS A 104 4.89 -3.06 -29.54
CA LYS A 104 5.27 -1.65 -29.52
C LYS A 104 5.95 -1.26 -28.21
N ILE A 105 5.45 -1.73 -27.06
CA ILE A 105 6.08 -1.44 -25.76
C ILE A 105 7.50 -1.98 -25.74
N PHE A 106 7.68 -3.26 -26.09
CA PHE A 106 8.99 -3.90 -26.16
C PHE A 106 9.92 -3.20 -27.16
N SER A 107 9.39 -2.86 -28.34
CA SER A 107 10.15 -2.11 -29.36
C SER A 107 10.60 -0.75 -28.87
N ASN A 108 9.74 0.02 -28.21
CA ASN A 108 10.10 1.34 -27.66
C ASN A 108 11.16 1.20 -26.56
N LEU A 109 11.05 0.17 -25.73
CA LEU A 109 12.00 -0.13 -24.68
C LEU A 109 13.38 -0.47 -25.25
N LEU A 110 13.47 -1.32 -26.29
CA LEU A 110 14.71 -1.60 -27.01
C LEU A 110 15.27 -0.37 -27.75
N GLN A 111 14.42 0.39 -28.44
CA GLN A 111 14.82 1.59 -29.19
C GLN A 111 15.38 2.70 -28.28
N SER A 112 14.87 2.79 -27.04
CA SER A 112 15.35 3.78 -26.06
C SER A 112 16.83 3.60 -25.71
N ARG A 113 17.38 2.39 -25.92
CA ARG A 113 18.70 1.94 -25.46
C ARG A 113 18.97 2.11 -23.97
N ALA A 114 17.98 2.50 -23.19
CA ALA A 114 18.17 2.94 -21.81
C ALA A 114 18.46 1.77 -20.85
N ILE A 115 18.04 0.56 -21.21
CA ILE A 115 18.41 -0.68 -20.49
C ILE A 115 19.87 -1.05 -20.78
N GLN A 116 20.28 -0.98 -22.05
CA GLN A 116 21.64 -1.30 -22.47
C GLN A 116 22.66 -0.32 -21.90
N THR A 117 22.29 0.95 -21.70
CA THR A 117 23.17 1.95 -21.06
C THR A 117 23.18 1.87 -19.53
N GLY A 118 22.33 1.02 -18.92
CA GLY A 118 22.18 0.91 -17.46
C GLY A 118 21.47 2.09 -16.81
N LEU A 119 20.83 2.95 -17.62
CA LEU A 119 20.05 4.10 -17.15
C LEU A 119 18.72 3.68 -16.50
N ILE A 120 18.07 2.66 -17.06
CA ILE A 120 16.87 2.04 -16.50
C ILE A 120 17.29 0.86 -15.63
N GLN A 121 16.97 0.92 -14.34
CA GLN A 121 17.27 -0.14 -13.37
C GLN A 121 16.02 -0.70 -12.72
N ASP A 122 14.98 0.13 -12.60
CA ASP A 122 13.68 -0.27 -12.06
C ASP A 122 12.57 -0.07 -13.11
N ILE A 123 11.46 -0.80 -12.96
CA ILE A 123 10.36 -0.78 -13.94
C ILE A 123 9.71 0.61 -14.08
N GLU A 124 9.65 1.38 -12.99
CA GLU A 124 9.13 2.75 -12.98
C GLU A 124 9.96 3.73 -13.82
N ASP A 125 11.26 3.46 -14.04
CA ASP A 125 12.14 4.33 -14.83
C ASP A 125 11.69 4.41 -16.30
N ASN A 126 10.96 3.38 -16.78
CA ASN A 126 10.35 3.40 -18.11
C ASN A 126 9.41 4.59 -18.31
N VAL A 127 8.73 5.06 -17.25
CA VAL A 127 7.87 6.27 -17.32
C VAL A 127 8.69 7.52 -17.63
N LEU A 128 9.95 7.61 -17.19
CA LEU A 128 10.82 8.75 -17.48
C LEU A 128 11.45 8.67 -18.87
N PHE A 129 11.80 7.46 -19.32
CA PHE A 129 12.75 7.29 -20.40
C PHE A 129 12.21 6.56 -21.64
N VAL A 130 11.09 5.84 -21.59
CA VAL A 130 10.58 5.09 -22.75
C VAL A 130 9.43 5.82 -23.43
N ASP A 131 9.54 6.13 -24.72
CA ASP A 131 8.50 6.84 -25.46
C ASP A 131 7.20 6.04 -25.50
N ASN A 132 6.06 6.73 -25.42
CA ASN A 132 4.71 6.12 -25.35
C ASN A 132 4.51 5.13 -24.19
N PHE A 133 5.32 5.23 -23.13
CA PHE A 133 5.16 4.50 -21.88
C PHE A 133 4.64 5.43 -20.78
N GLY A 134 3.43 5.18 -20.30
CA GLY A 134 2.72 6.02 -19.33
C GLY A 134 2.37 5.28 -18.06
N LYS A 135 1.66 5.97 -17.15
CA LYS A 135 1.17 5.40 -15.89
C LYS A 135 0.22 4.21 -16.09
N ASP A 136 -0.60 4.23 -17.13
CA ASP A 136 -1.58 3.16 -17.41
C ASP A 136 -0.82 1.85 -17.69
N LYS A 137 0.09 1.87 -18.67
CA LYS A 137 0.98 0.73 -18.99
C LYS A 137 1.82 0.27 -17.82
N LEU A 138 2.33 1.19 -17.00
CA LEU A 138 3.09 0.84 -15.80
C LEU A 138 2.21 0.09 -14.78
N SER A 139 0.99 0.57 -14.55
CA SER A 139 0.01 -0.04 -13.64
C SER A 139 -0.46 -1.40 -14.15
N ASP A 140 -0.69 -1.52 -15.45
CA ASP A 140 -1.09 -2.78 -16.10
C ASP A 140 0.01 -3.83 -15.96
N MET A 141 1.25 -3.48 -16.31
CA MET A 141 2.41 -4.36 -16.13
C MET A 141 2.57 -4.77 -14.67
N THR A 142 2.47 -3.80 -13.76
CA THR A 142 2.57 -4.04 -12.32
C THR A 142 1.54 -5.07 -11.87
N THR A 143 0.28 -4.88 -12.27
CA THR A 143 -0.84 -5.78 -11.93
C THR A 143 -0.61 -7.21 -12.44
N ASN A 144 -0.20 -7.40 -13.70
CA ASN A 144 0.07 -8.74 -14.23
C ASN A 144 1.19 -9.42 -13.45
N ILE A 145 2.31 -8.72 -13.25
CA ILE A 145 3.49 -9.27 -12.58
C ILE A 145 3.15 -9.71 -11.14
N ILE A 146 2.41 -8.89 -10.39
CA ILE A 146 2.07 -9.18 -8.99
C ILE A 146 0.74 -9.91 -8.81
N THR A 147 0.16 -10.50 -9.86
CA THR A 147 -1.18 -11.10 -9.82
C THR A 147 -1.32 -12.15 -8.70
N SER A 148 -0.30 -12.95 -8.41
CA SER A 148 -0.31 -13.90 -7.29
C SER A 148 -0.53 -13.23 -5.92
N HIS A 149 0.13 -12.09 -5.66
CA HIS A 149 -0.04 -11.32 -4.43
C HIS A 149 -1.44 -10.72 -4.30
N LEU A 150 -2.02 -10.27 -5.42
CA LEU A 150 -3.39 -9.76 -5.47
C LEU A 150 -4.43 -10.87 -5.30
N VAL A 151 -4.17 -12.06 -5.83
CA VAL A 151 -5.02 -13.25 -5.61
C VAL A 151 -5.05 -13.61 -4.14
N GLU A 152 -3.90 -13.74 -3.49
CA GLU A 152 -3.82 -14.05 -2.05
C GLU A 152 -4.52 -12.97 -1.21
N TYR A 153 -4.24 -11.70 -1.49
CA TYR A 153 -4.91 -10.57 -0.84
C TYR A 153 -6.43 -10.62 -1.02
N THR A 154 -6.91 -10.88 -2.24
CA THR A 154 -8.34 -10.99 -2.56
C THR A 154 -9.02 -12.09 -1.74
N ILE A 155 -8.39 -13.28 -1.65
CA ILE A 155 -8.92 -14.40 -0.86
C ILE A 155 -9.00 -14.02 0.62
N ASN A 156 -7.95 -13.39 1.16
CA ASN A 156 -7.90 -12.95 2.55
C ASN A 156 -9.00 -11.93 2.86
N GLN A 157 -9.18 -10.91 2.01
CA GLN A 157 -10.23 -9.91 2.17
C GLN A 157 -11.63 -10.51 2.00
N CYS A 158 -11.84 -11.39 1.02
CA CYS A 158 -13.13 -12.07 0.87
C CYS A 158 -13.47 -12.91 2.11
N THR A 159 -12.48 -13.63 2.66
CA THR A 159 -12.65 -14.40 3.90
C THR A 159 -12.95 -13.51 5.10
N LEU A 160 -12.23 -12.38 5.24
CA LEU A 160 -12.44 -11.39 6.31
C LEU A 160 -13.89 -10.86 6.31
N HIS A 161 -14.40 -10.55 5.13
CA HIS A 161 -15.72 -9.94 4.94
C HIS A 161 -16.86 -10.95 4.68
N ASN A 162 -16.56 -12.25 4.68
CA ASN A 162 -17.51 -13.33 4.34
C ASN A 162 -18.11 -13.18 2.92
N ILE A 163 -17.31 -12.67 1.97
CA ILE A 163 -17.65 -12.63 0.55
C ILE A 163 -17.42 -14.04 -0.03
N PRO A 164 -18.41 -14.62 -0.74
CA PRO A 164 -18.28 -15.96 -1.30
C PRO A 164 -17.21 -16.00 -2.39
N LEU A 165 -16.36 -17.03 -2.33
CA LEU A 165 -15.37 -17.36 -3.34
C LEU A 165 -15.83 -18.56 -4.16
N VAL A 166 -15.34 -18.64 -5.41
CA VAL A 166 -15.54 -19.80 -6.29
C VAL A 166 -14.21 -20.52 -6.45
N SER A 167 -14.21 -21.81 -6.14
CA SER A 167 -13.01 -22.65 -6.22
C SER A 167 -12.69 -23.11 -7.63
N ASN A 168 -11.43 -23.52 -7.83
CA ASN A 168 -10.91 -24.07 -9.08
C ASN A 168 -11.07 -23.12 -10.27
N ILE A 169 -10.78 -21.84 -10.05
CA ILE A 169 -10.74 -20.80 -11.08
C ILE A 169 -9.28 -20.48 -11.38
N SER A 170 -8.94 -20.27 -12.65
CA SER A 170 -7.60 -19.83 -13.05
C SER A 170 -7.21 -18.53 -12.32
N SER A 171 -5.99 -18.50 -11.78
CA SER A 171 -5.34 -17.31 -11.21
C SER A 171 -5.00 -16.27 -12.27
N GLY A 172 -5.00 -16.66 -13.55
CA GLY A 172 -4.33 -15.93 -14.61
C GLY A 172 -2.81 -16.03 -14.44
N PHE A 173 -2.08 -15.60 -15.47
CA PHE A 173 -0.63 -15.61 -15.43
C PHE A 173 -0.10 -14.61 -14.40
N PHE A 174 0.88 -15.04 -13.64
CA PHE A 174 1.65 -14.20 -12.72
C PHE A 174 3.13 -14.56 -12.82
N TRP A 175 4.02 -13.69 -12.33
CA TRP A 175 5.44 -13.97 -12.32
C TRP A 175 5.84 -14.83 -11.12
N ASP A 176 6.40 -16.02 -11.37
CA ASP A 176 6.98 -16.87 -10.32
C ASP A 176 8.50 -16.59 -10.20
N ARG A 177 8.85 -15.88 -9.12
CA ARG A 177 10.25 -15.59 -8.76
C ARG A 177 11.14 -16.81 -8.56
N ARG A 178 10.55 -17.97 -8.21
CA ARG A 178 11.36 -19.16 -7.91
C ARG A 178 11.93 -19.77 -9.19
N ASN A 179 11.15 -19.72 -10.26
CA ASN A 179 11.47 -20.34 -11.53
C ASN A 179 11.84 -19.31 -12.61
N ASN A 180 11.65 -18.00 -12.35
CA ASN A 180 11.83 -16.91 -13.32
C ASN A 180 10.99 -17.12 -14.58
N GLU A 181 9.74 -17.49 -14.40
CA GLU A 181 8.80 -17.74 -15.49
C GLU A 181 7.39 -17.28 -15.14
N TRP A 182 6.55 -17.16 -16.17
CA TRP A 182 5.12 -16.96 -16.00
C TRP A 182 4.47 -18.29 -15.62
N ASP A 183 3.69 -18.29 -14.53
CA ASP A 183 2.97 -19.47 -14.05
C ASP A 183 1.46 -19.17 -13.93
N GLU A 184 0.65 -20.22 -13.94
CA GLU A 184 -0.80 -20.17 -13.80
C GLU A 184 -1.29 -21.35 -12.94
N VAL A 185 -2.07 -21.03 -11.90
CA VAL A 185 -2.63 -22.04 -10.99
C VAL A 185 -4.14 -21.95 -10.92
N HIS A 186 -4.79 -23.01 -10.45
CA HIS A 186 -6.22 -22.97 -10.10
C HIS A 186 -6.37 -22.70 -8.61
N THR A 187 -7.22 -21.73 -8.26
CA THR A 187 -7.37 -21.22 -6.89
C THR A 187 -8.82 -20.78 -6.62
N ASP A 188 -9.09 -20.34 -5.40
CA ASP A 188 -10.32 -19.66 -5.05
C ASP A 188 -10.31 -18.22 -5.59
N ALA A 189 -11.42 -17.78 -6.18
CA ALA A 189 -11.51 -16.47 -6.81
C ALA A 189 -12.84 -15.75 -6.53
N LEU A 190 -12.77 -14.41 -6.46
CA LEU A 190 -13.95 -13.56 -6.44
C LEU A 190 -14.50 -13.42 -7.87
N LEU A 191 -15.70 -13.96 -8.11
CA LEU A 191 -16.41 -13.83 -9.38
C LEU A 191 -17.62 -12.91 -9.23
N ILE A 192 -17.66 -11.85 -10.03
CA ILE A 192 -18.82 -10.96 -10.13
C ILE A 192 -19.27 -10.95 -11.59
N ASN A 193 -20.53 -11.33 -11.84
CA ASN A 193 -21.10 -11.44 -13.19
C ASN A 193 -20.24 -12.30 -14.15
N GLY A 194 -19.64 -13.38 -13.64
CA GLY A 194 -18.76 -14.27 -14.41
C GLY A 194 -17.36 -13.72 -14.68
N LYS A 195 -17.04 -12.52 -14.21
CA LYS A 195 -15.73 -11.88 -14.34
C LYS A 195 -14.93 -12.07 -13.05
N ARG A 196 -13.66 -12.46 -13.17
CA ARG A 196 -12.74 -12.49 -12.03
C ARG A 196 -12.39 -11.08 -11.60
N ILE A 197 -12.50 -10.81 -10.30
CA ILE A 197 -12.12 -9.54 -9.69
C ILE A 197 -10.95 -9.77 -8.74
N LEU A 198 -9.95 -8.89 -8.82
CA LEU A 198 -8.85 -8.80 -7.89
C LEU A 198 -9.04 -7.54 -7.05
N LEU A 199 -9.16 -7.71 -5.74
CA LEU A 199 -9.16 -6.60 -4.79
C LEU A 199 -7.74 -6.05 -4.68
N VAL A 200 -7.65 -4.72 -4.57
CA VAL A 200 -6.37 -4.01 -4.46
C VAL A 200 -6.32 -3.28 -3.11
N PRO A 201 -5.26 -3.42 -2.31
CA PRO A 201 -5.14 -2.68 -1.06
C PRO A 201 -5.16 -1.18 -1.33
N LYS A 202 -6.01 -0.45 -0.62
CA LYS A 202 -6.15 1.00 -0.82
C LYS A 202 -4.88 1.76 -0.39
N GLY A 203 -4.09 1.17 0.50
CA GLY A 203 -2.81 1.71 0.94
C GLY A 203 -1.72 1.77 -0.13
N VAL A 204 -1.89 1.09 -1.27
CA VAL A 204 -0.86 0.98 -2.32
C VAL A 204 -1.28 1.58 -3.68
N VAL A 205 -2.50 2.09 -3.77
CA VAL A 205 -2.96 2.79 -4.98
C VAL A 205 -2.55 4.26 -4.95
N SER A 206 -2.32 4.84 -6.12
CA SER A 206 -1.95 6.25 -6.25
C SER A 206 -2.52 6.89 -7.52
N PHE A 207 -2.44 8.21 -7.63
CA PHE A 207 -2.73 8.93 -8.88
C PHE A 207 -1.53 8.99 -9.85
N CYS A 208 -0.40 8.35 -9.53
CA CYS A 208 0.89 8.40 -10.23
C CYS A 208 1.40 9.82 -10.52
N LYS A 209 1.26 10.73 -9.55
CA LYS A 209 1.66 12.16 -9.70
C LYS A 209 3.08 12.46 -9.19
N ALA A 210 3.69 11.53 -8.44
CA ALA A 210 4.98 11.75 -7.78
C ALA A 210 6.16 11.48 -8.72
N TYR A 211 6.23 10.28 -9.30
CA TYR A 211 7.32 9.85 -10.17
C TYR A 211 6.99 10.10 -11.66
N THR A 212 7.16 11.35 -12.12
CA THR A 212 6.76 11.75 -13.48
C THR A 212 7.86 12.52 -14.22
N PRO A 213 7.90 12.46 -15.57
CA PRO A 213 8.86 13.22 -16.38
C PRO A 213 8.81 14.71 -16.07
N ASN A 214 7.61 15.25 -15.84
CA ASN A 214 7.42 16.66 -15.59
C ASN A 214 7.99 17.08 -14.21
N ARG A 215 7.82 16.25 -13.16
CA ARG A 215 8.42 16.56 -11.86
C ARG A 215 9.94 16.42 -11.89
N TYR A 216 10.46 15.35 -12.49
CA TYR A 216 11.89 15.15 -12.65
C TYR A 216 12.54 16.33 -13.40
N TYR A 217 11.97 16.69 -14.55
CA TYR A 217 12.45 17.80 -15.36
C TYR A 217 12.41 19.15 -14.62
N ASN A 218 11.25 19.52 -14.04
CA ASN A 218 11.09 20.85 -13.46
C ASN A 218 11.85 21.03 -12.12
N HIS A 219 11.97 19.99 -11.30
CA HIS A 219 12.51 20.11 -9.95
C HIS A 219 13.94 19.61 -9.79
N PHE A 220 14.46 18.83 -10.74
CA PHE A 220 15.83 18.31 -10.69
C PHE A 220 16.64 18.85 -11.86
N VAL A 221 16.28 18.49 -13.09
CA VAL A 221 17.02 18.87 -14.30
C VAL A 221 17.13 20.39 -14.48
N LEU A 222 16.00 21.11 -14.43
CA LEU A 222 16.02 22.57 -14.59
C LEU A 222 16.72 23.28 -13.43
N ASN A 223 16.60 22.77 -12.21
CA ASN A 223 17.28 23.37 -11.06
C ASN A 223 18.80 23.21 -11.18
N TYR A 224 19.27 22.04 -11.64
CA TYR A 224 20.67 21.82 -11.96
C TYR A 224 21.15 22.77 -13.07
N LEU A 225 20.44 22.85 -14.19
CA LEU A 225 20.79 23.74 -15.30
C LEU A 225 20.81 25.22 -14.89
N GLN A 226 19.87 25.66 -14.03
CA GLN A 226 19.90 27.03 -13.49
C GLN A 226 21.19 27.30 -12.73
N ASN A 227 21.61 26.38 -11.86
CA ASN A 227 22.84 26.52 -11.08
C ASN A 227 24.07 26.50 -12.00
N GLU A 228 24.11 25.63 -13.00
CA GLU A 228 25.19 25.56 -13.99
C GLU A 228 25.31 26.85 -14.80
N HIS A 229 24.19 27.39 -15.29
CA HIS A 229 24.19 28.64 -16.04
C HIS A 229 24.70 29.82 -15.20
N ILE A 230 24.34 29.87 -13.90
CA ILE A 230 24.82 30.89 -12.95
C ILE A 230 26.32 30.71 -12.69
N ARG A 231 26.77 29.47 -12.42
CA ARG A 231 28.18 29.11 -12.16
C ARG A 231 29.08 29.51 -13.33
N LEU A 232 28.66 29.18 -14.55
CA LEU A 232 29.39 29.45 -15.79
C LEU A 232 29.21 30.88 -16.31
N ARG A 233 28.40 31.72 -15.63
CA ARG A 233 28.07 33.09 -16.07
C ARG A 233 27.63 33.17 -17.53
N SER A 234 26.82 32.21 -17.94
CA SER A 234 26.38 32.08 -19.33
C SER A 234 25.51 33.26 -19.79
N ALA A 235 25.25 33.36 -21.10
CA ALA A 235 24.39 34.38 -21.69
C ALA A 235 22.93 34.39 -21.17
N LEU A 236 22.50 33.36 -20.45
CA LEU A 236 21.16 33.31 -19.83
C LEU A 236 21.10 34.00 -18.47
N VAL A 237 22.24 34.37 -17.88
CA VAL A 237 22.29 34.99 -16.55
C VAL A 237 21.83 36.43 -16.62
N GLN A 238 20.82 36.74 -15.81
CA GLN A 238 20.31 38.08 -15.59
C GLN A 238 20.62 38.53 -14.15
N ARG A 239 20.51 39.83 -13.87
CA ARG A 239 20.70 40.37 -12.51
C ARG A 239 19.40 40.98 -12.01
N ARG A 240 19.06 40.70 -10.76
CA ARG A 240 17.99 41.40 -10.05
C ARG A 240 18.44 42.83 -9.72
N GLN A 241 17.51 43.68 -9.29
CA GLN A 241 17.82 45.06 -8.86
C GLN A 241 18.87 45.10 -7.73
N ASN A 242 18.89 44.11 -6.85
CA ASN A 242 19.87 43.97 -5.77
C ASN A 242 21.21 43.34 -6.21
N GLY A 243 21.44 43.15 -7.52
CA GLY A 243 22.67 42.58 -8.07
C GLY A 243 22.75 41.04 -8.07
N THR A 244 21.81 40.35 -7.43
CA THR A 244 21.79 38.86 -7.34
C THR A 244 21.64 38.25 -8.75
N PRO A 245 22.55 37.36 -9.17
CA PRO A 245 22.43 36.66 -10.46
C PRO A 245 21.28 35.64 -10.42
N TYR A 246 20.52 35.54 -11.50
CA TYR A 246 19.47 34.54 -11.64
C TYR A 246 19.29 34.14 -13.11
N VAL A 247 18.75 32.93 -13.31
CA VAL A 247 18.37 32.41 -14.62
C VAL A 247 16.93 31.94 -14.51
N THR A 248 16.08 32.23 -15.50
CA THR A 248 14.68 31.80 -15.46
C THR A 248 14.53 30.38 -16.03
N LYS A 249 13.67 29.56 -15.42
CA LYS A 249 13.32 28.24 -15.97
C LYS A 249 12.78 28.35 -17.40
N LYS A 250 12.01 29.40 -17.71
CA LYS A 250 11.50 29.66 -19.07
C LYS A 250 12.63 29.73 -20.10
N SER A 251 13.67 30.52 -19.84
CA SER A 251 14.80 30.66 -20.77
C SER A 251 15.60 29.35 -20.99
N ILE A 252 15.65 28.49 -19.97
CA ILE A 252 16.29 27.17 -20.10
C ILE A 252 15.40 26.22 -20.89
N LYS A 253 14.08 26.22 -20.65
CA LYS A 253 13.10 25.39 -21.38
C LYS A 253 13.09 25.68 -22.88
N GLU A 254 13.23 26.95 -23.27
CA GLU A 254 13.30 27.35 -24.68
C GLU A 254 14.50 26.73 -25.42
N ARG A 255 15.61 26.48 -24.72
CA ARG A 255 16.80 25.82 -25.29
C ARG A 255 16.83 24.31 -25.10
N ASN A 256 16.18 23.81 -24.06
CA ASN A 256 16.20 22.41 -23.64
C ASN A 256 14.77 21.91 -23.40
N PRO A 257 13.91 21.84 -24.43
CA PRO A 257 12.51 21.47 -24.26
C PRO A 257 12.38 20.06 -23.65
N LEU A 258 11.34 19.87 -22.83
CA LEU A 258 11.06 18.57 -22.23
C LEU A 258 10.72 17.54 -23.31
N SER A 259 11.52 16.50 -23.41
CA SER A 259 11.23 15.25 -24.11
C SER A 259 11.89 14.10 -23.37
N LYS A 260 11.38 12.86 -23.53
CA LYS A 260 12.03 11.69 -22.93
C LYS A 260 13.43 11.46 -23.51
N ASP A 261 13.63 11.77 -24.79
CA ASP A 261 14.97 11.77 -25.39
C ASP A 261 15.95 12.71 -24.69
N PHE A 262 15.52 13.95 -24.41
CA PHE A 262 16.33 14.89 -23.66
C PHE A 262 16.63 14.36 -22.26
N LEU A 263 15.62 13.83 -21.55
CA LEU A 263 15.81 13.25 -20.22
C LEU A 263 16.78 12.07 -20.23
N ARG A 264 16.71 11.18 -21.22
CA ARG A 264 17.65 10.06 -21.38
C ARG A 264 19.09 10.55 -21.49
N ARG A 265 19.36 11.44 -22.47
CA ARG A 265 20.72 11.96 -22.71
C ARG A 265 21.25 12.72 -21.51
N PHE A 266 20.42 13.60 -20.95
CA PHE A 266 20.81 14.42 -19.82
C PHE A 266 21.10 13.60 -18.56
N THR A 267 20.27 12.59 -18.28
CA THR A 267 20.48 11.71 -17.11
C THR A 267 21.65 10.76 -17.31
N HIS A 268 21.95 10.36 -18.54
CA HIS A 268 23.16 9.59 -18.82
C HIS A 268 24.44 10.38 -18.49
N GLU A 269 24.45 11.69 -18.73
CA GLU A 269 25.56 12.58 -18.36
C GLU A 269 25.58 12.93 -16.86
N HIS A 270 24.41 12.89 -16.20
CA HIS A 270 24.20 13.30 -14.81
C HIS A 270 23.33 12.28 -14.04
N PRO A 271 23.80 11.02 -13.85
CA PRO A 271 23.01 9.96 -13.22
C PRO A 271 22.61 10.27 -11.78
N GLU A 272 23.43 11.04 -11.06
CA GLU A 272 23.18 11.44 -9.67
C GLU A 272 21.89 12.24 -9.48
N LEU A 273 21.36 12.84 -10.56
CA LEU A 273 20.09 13.55 -10.51
C LEU A 273 18.89 12.61 -10.42
N LEU A 274 18.98 11.43 -11.02
CA LEU A 274 17.94 10.41 -10.92
C LEU A 274 17.92 9.81 -9.51
N ASP A 275 19.09 9.49 -8.94
CA ASP A 275 19.19 8.99 -7.57
C ASP A 275 18.57 9.98 -6.59
N ARG A 276 18.97 11.26 -6.70
CA ARG A 276 18.37 12.33 -5.90
C ARG A 276 16.88 12.47 -6.13
N PHE A 277 16.38 12.26 -7.35
CA PHE A 277 14.95 12.28 -7.63
C PHE A 277 14.24 11.14 -6.92
N LYS A 278 14.74 9.91 -7.00
CA LYS A 278 14.20 8.73 -6.32
C LYS A 278 14.22 8.91 -4.80
N GLU A 279 15.31 9.41 -4.22
CA GLU A 279 15.46 9.63 -2.78
C GLU A 279 14.54 10.72 -2.24
N ASN A 280 14.45 11.86 -2.92
CA ASN A 280 13.71 13.03 -2.44
C ASN A 280 12.23 13.03 -2.84
N THR A 281 11.80 12.13 -3.72
CA THR A 281 10.38 12.01 -4.08
C THR A 281 9.63 11.28 -2.98
N LYS A 282 8.86 12.06 -2.21
CA LYS A 282 7.90 11.56 -1.24
C LYS A 282 6.57 11.26 -1.92
N ILE A 283 5.93 10.20 -1.47
CA ILE A 283 4.60 9.76 -1.87
C ILE A 283 3.92 9.20 -0.63
N GLU A 284 2.66 9.58 -0.44
CA GLU A 284 1.85 9.23 0.72
C GLU A 284 0.64 8.42 0.24
N SER A 285 0.10 7.57 1.11
CA SER A 285 -1.14 6.85 0.82
C SER A 285 -2.28 7.84 0.61
N LEU A 286 -3.18 7.52 -0.33
CA LEU A 286 -4.38 8.31 -0.52
C LEU A 286 -5.25 8.25 0.72
N SER A 287 -5.81 9.38 1.11
CA SER A 287 -6.86 9.42 2.12
C SER A 287 -8.15 8.79 1.59
N ASN A 288 -9.07 8.41 2.51
CA ASN A 288 -10.32 7.79 2.09
C ASN A 288 -11.19 8.73 1.23
N TRP A 289 -11.20 10.05 1.50
CA TRP A 289 -11.92 11.03 0.69
C TRP A 289 -11.35 11.21 -0.72
N GLU A 290 -10.03 11.03 -0.90
CA GLU A 290 -9.39 11.05 -2.23
C GLU A 290 -9.77 9.83 -3.07
N ILE A 291 -10.05 8.70 -2.43
CA ILE A 291 -10.50 7.48 -3.10
C ILE A 291 -11.99 7.57 -3.46
N THR A 292 -12.79 8.09 -2.54
CA THR A 292 -14.24 8.20 -2.69
C THR A 292 -14.77 9.32 -1.82
N GLU A 293 -15.70 10.14 -2.33
CA GLU A 293 -16.42 11.11 -1.51
C GLU A 293 -17.17 10.41 -0.36
N ILE A 294 -16.70 10.61 0.87
CA ILE A 294 -17.29 10.05 2.10
C ILE A 294 -17.35 11.10 3.21
N ASP A 295 -18.35 10.98 4.07
CA ASP A 295 -18.43 11.75 5.32
C ASP A 295 -17.83 10.93 6.47
N ILE A 296 -16.55 11.14 6.75
CA ILE A 296 -15.85 10.44 7.84
C ILE A 296 -16.54 10.63 9.19
N ARG A 297 -17.10 11.81 9.48
CA ARG A 297 -17.80 12.05 10.75
C ARG A 297 -19.09 11.25 10.82
N GLY A 298 -19.85 11.23 9.72
CA GLY A 298 -21.04 10.40 9.59
C GLY A 298 -20.74 8.92 9.78
N VAL A 299 -19.68 8.42 9.15
CA VAL A 299 -19.22 7.02 9.30
C VAL A 299 -18.80 6.73 10.74
N SER A 300 -17.99 7.59 11.38
CA SER A 300 -17.61 7.45 12.80
C SER A 300 -18.84 7.34 13.69
N GLN A 301 -19.84 8.20 13.51
CA GLN A 301 -21.07 8.17 14.30
C GLN A 301 -21.86 6.87 14.07
N ALA A 302 -21.93 6.37 12.84
CA ALA A 302 -22.58 5.10 12.53
C ALA A 302 -21.87 3.91 13.20
N ILE A 303 -20.53 3.89 13.23
CA ILE A 303 -19.75 2.87 13.94
C ILE A 303 -20.01 2.95 15.45
N ILE A 304 -19.97 4.14 16.04
CA ILE A 304 -20.23 4.37 17.48
C ILE A 304 -21.63 3.87 17.87
N GLN A 305 -22.64 4.18 17.05
CA GLN A 305 -24.01 3.72 17.30
C GLN A 305 -24.13 2.20 17.25
N ARG A 306 -23.56 1.56 16.22
CA ARG A 306 -23.53 0.09 16.12
C ARG A 306 -22.79 -0.54 17.30
N LEU A 307 -21.66 0.02 17.73
CA LEU A 307 -20.87 -0.49 18.86
C LEU A 307 -21.69 -0.51 20.14
N ARG A 308 -22.42 0.58 20.42
CA ARG A 308 -23.30 0.70 21.59
C ARG A 308 -24.50 -0.25 21.54
N GLN A 309 -24.96 -0.61 20.34
CA GLN A 309 -26.12 -1.49 20.15
C GLN A 309 -25.77 -2.99 20.27
N ILE A 310 -24.54 -3.39 19.97
CA ILE A 310 -24.12 -4.80 20.06
C ILE A 310 -24.17 -5.25 21.53
N PRO A 311 -24.99 -6.24 21.90
CA PRO A 311 -25.04 -6.71 23.28
C PRO A 311 -23.76 -7.43 23.70
N PHE A 312 -23.44 -7.34 24.99
CA PHE A 312 -22.29 -8.00 25.58
C PHE A 312 -22.48 -9.53 25.54
N GLY A 313 -21.38 -10.26 25.48
CA GLY A 313 -21.37 -11.72 25.60
C GLY A 313 -21.03 -12.47 24.32
N GLN A 314 -20.68 -13.76 24.50
CA GLN A 314 -20.13 -14.62 23.44
C GLN A 314 -21.04 -14.77 22.23
N ALA A 315 -22.36 -14.76 22.43
CA ALA A 315 -23.34 -14.89 21.36
C ALA A 315 -23.20 -13.78 20.28
N ASN A 316 -22.69 -12.61 20.65
CA ASN A 316 -22.50 -11.47 19.75
C ASN A 316 -21.01 -11.18 19.46
N ALA A 317 -20.09 -12.07 19.82
CA ALA A 317 -18.65 -11.87 19.65
C ALA A 317 -18.28 -11.63 18.18
N SER A 318 -18.84 -12.40 17.24
CA SER A 318 -18.57 -12.22 15.81
C SER A 318 -19.02 -10.85 15.28
N ALA A 319 -20.17 -10.34 15.73
CA ALA A 319 -20.66 -9.03 15.33
C ALA A 319 -19.76 -7.91 15.89
N PHE A 320 -19.34 -8.03 17.15
CA PHE A 320 -18.37 -7.13 17.77
C PHE A 320 -17.03 -7.16 17.02
N HIS A 321 -16.49 -8.33 16.73
CA HIS A 321 -15.24 -8.50 15.99
C HIS A 321 -15.28 -7.81 14.63
N ASN A 322 -16.33 -8.07 13.83
CA ASN A 322 -16.47 -7.49 12.51
C ASN A 322 -16.58 -5.96 12.54
N LEU A 323 -17.27 -5.41 13.54
CA LEU A 323 -17.36 -3.96 13.73
C LEU A 323 -16.01 -3.35 14.16
N ILE A 324 -15.31 -3.98 15.10
CA ILE A 324 -13.99 -3.53 15.55
C ILE A 324 -12.98 -3.56 14.41
N ILE A 325 -12.98 -4.58 13.55
CA ILE A 325 -12.13 -4.62 12.36
C ILE A 325 -12.33 -3.36 11.51
N GLY A 326 -13.59 -3.04 11.15
CA GLY A 326 -13.88 -1.83 10.36
C GLY A 326 -13.51 -0.54 11.09
N ALA A 327 -13.71 -0.47 12.41
CA ALA A 327 -13.28 0.68 13.21
C ALA A 327 -11.77 0.85 13.22
N LEU A 328 -11.00 -0.22 13.42
CA LEU A 328 -9.53 -0.17 13.45
C LEU A 328 -8.93 0.11 12.07
N GLU A 329 -9.50 -0.45 11.00
CA GLU A 329 -9.13 -0.09 9.62
C GLU A 329 -9.29 1.42 9.39
N MET A 330 -10.36 2.01 9.90
CA MET A 330 -10.61 3.44 9.77
C MET A 330 -9.70 4.29 10.66
N ILE A 331 -9.44 3.86 11.90
CA ILE A 331 -8.64 4.61 12.89
C ILE A 331 -7.15 4.55 12.56
N PHE A 332 -6.64 3.39 12.15
CA PHE A 332 -5.20 3.16 11.99
C PHE A 332 -4.69 3.32 10.57
N TYR A 333 -5.55 3.42 9.56
CA TYR A 333 -5.13 3.73 8.21
C TYR A 333 -4.50 5.14 8.13
N PRO A 334 -3.35 5.33 7.45
CA PRO A 334 -2.66 4.36 6.59
C PRO A 334 -1.52 3.58 7.26
N TYR A 335 -1.39 3.65 8.58
CA TYR A 335 -0.26 3.11 9.34
C TYR A 335 -0.36 1.60 9.58
N LEU A 336 -1.58 1.07 9.79
CA LEU A 336 -1.85 -0.37 9.80
C LEU A 336 -2.78 -0.71 8.65
N ILE A 337 -2.43 -1.73 7.87
CA ILE A 337 -3.15 -2.17 6.66
C ILE A 337 -3.21 -3.70 6.59
N ASN A 338 -3.84 -4.23 5.53
CA ASN A 338 -3.91 -5.65 5.23
C ASN A 338 -4.35 -6.49 6.44
N PRO A 339 -5.53 -6.21 7.03
CA PRO A 339 -6.04 -7.01 8.12
C PRO A 339 -6.28 -8.44 7.62
N VAL A 340 -5.65 -9.38 8.29
CA VAL A 340 -5.87 -10.80 8.08
C VAL A 340 -6.49 -11.39 9.34
N LYS A 341 -7.64 -12.03 9.15
CA LYS A 341 -8.24 -12.89 10.17
C LYS A 341 -7.54 -14.24 10.12
N GLU A 342 -6.37 -14.36 10.74
CA GLU A 342 -5.58 -15.61 10.70
C GLU A 342 -6.22 -16.72 11.56
N ARG A 343 -6.47 -17.90 10.98
CA ARG A 343 -5.55 -19.02 10.66
C ARG A 343 -4.99 -19.73 11.90
N GLU A 344 -5.16 -21.04 11.91
CA GLU A 344 -4.65 -21.95 12.93
C GLU A 344 -3.11 -21.87 13.04
N ILE A 345 -2.59 -21.45 14.20
CA ILE A 345 -1.15 -21.47 14.50
C ILE A 345 -0.83 -22.74 15.31
N HIS A 346 0.32 -23.35 15.01
CA HIS A 346 0.80 -24.61 15.63
C HIS A 346 -0.18 -25.80 15.44
N GLU A 347 -0.58 -26.09 14.19
CA GLU A 347 -1.50 -27.20 13.86
C GLU A 347 -2.84 -27.08 14.61
N GLY A 348 -3.44 -25.89 14.64
CA GLY A 348 -4.77 -25.67 15.24
C GLY A 348 -4.82 -25.26 16.71
N ARG A 349 -3.67 -25.21 17.41
CA ARG A 349 -3.65 -25.02 18.87
C ARG A 349 -3.70 -23.56 19.34
N LYS A 350 -3.39 -22.59 18.49
CA LYS A 350 -3.37 -21.15 18.84
C LYS A 350 -4.08 -20.33 17.76
N ARG A 351 -5.06 -19.48 18.12
CA ARG A 351 -5.82 -18.56 17.21
C ARG A 351 -5.67 -17.08 17.58
N ILE A 352 -5.18 -16.24 16.67
CA ILE A 352 -5.13 -14.77 16.86
C ILE A 352 -6.40 -14.24 16.21
N ASP A 353 -7.10 -13.30 16.84
CA ASP A 353 -8.35 -12.82 16.26
C ASP A 353 -8.11 -12.04 14.96
N ILE A 354 -7.18 -11.07 14.97
CA ILE A 354 -6.84 -10.24 13.80
C ILE A 354 -5.34 -9.90 13.84
N THR A 355 -4.72 -9.85 12.67
CA THR A 355 -3.35 -9.36 12.49
C THR A 355 -3.37 -8.25 11.44
N PHE A 356 -2.67 -7.15 11.68
CA PHE A 356 -2.43 -6.09 10.70
C PHE A 356 -0.95 -6.03 10.33
N ASP A 357 -0.66 -5.69 9.08
CA ASP A 357 0.68 -5.33 8.64
C ASP A 357 1.00 -3.90 9.12
N ASN A 358 2.20 -3.70 9.66
CA ASN A 358 2.69 -2.38 10.02
C ASN A 358 3.29 -1.69 8.81
N ALA A 359 2.53 -0.75 8.22
CA ALA A 359 2.93 0.06 7.08
C ALA A 359 3.39 1.48 7.47
N ALA A 360 3.65 1.71 8.76
CA ALA A 360 3.90 3.05 9.27
C ALA A 360 5.29 3.58 8.90
N ASP A 361 5.32 4.78 8.31
CA ASP A 361 6.52 5.59 8.06
C ASP A 361 6.69 6.75 9.05
N GLY A 362 5.74 6.86 9.99
CA GLY A 362 5.69 7.86 11.05
C GLY A 362 4.73 7.44 12.16
N GLY A 363 4.55 8.32 13.16
CA GLY A 363 3.67 8.06 14.29
C GLY A 363 4.15 6.95 15.23
N ILE A 364 3.26 6.48 16.10
CA ILE A 364 3.56 5.58 17.21
C ILE A 364 4.00 4.21 16.71
N PHE A 365 3.37 3.68 15.66
CA PHE A 365 3.73 2.37 15.10
C PHE A 365 5.14 2.36 14.52
N TYR A 366 5.55 3.43 13.84
CA TYR A 366 6.93 3.63 13.41
C TYR A 366 7.88 3.76 14.62
N ARG A 367 7.52 4.58 15.62
CA ARG A 367 8.36 4.76 16.82
C ARG A 367 8.56 3.45 17.58
N LEU A 368 7.54 2.61 17.70
CA LEU A 368 7.64 1.30 18.36
C LEU A 368 8.70 0.41 17.70
N SER A 369 8.74 0.37 16.35
CA SER A 369 9.77 -0.35 15.60
C SER A 369 11.14 0.32 15.73
N GLU A 370 11.24 1.60 15.35
CA GLU A 370 12.53 2.24 15.07
C GLU A 370 13.20 2.87 16.29
N ILE A 371 12.42 3.27 17.31
CA ILE A 371 12.94 3.94 18.51
C ILE A 371 12.91 3.01 19.73
N PHE A 372 11.80 2.29 19.93
CA PHE A 372 11.67 1.36 21.06
C PHE A 372 12.33 0.01 20.76
N HIS A 373 12.73 -0.25 19.50
CA HIS A 373 13.31 -1.51 19.06
C HIS A 373 12.43 -2.71 19.41
N LEU A 374 11.11 -2.53 19.35
CA LEU A 374 10.13 -3.60 19.46
C LEU A 374 9.80 -4.05 18.04
N PRO A 375 10.26 -5.23 17.59
CA PRO A 375 9.86 -5.76 16.30
C PRO A 375 8.34 -5.79 16.23
N CYS A 376 7.76 -5.11 15.24
CA CYS A 376 6.33 -5.13 14.99
C CYS A 376 6.05 -5.04 13.49
N PRO A 377 6.59 -5.97 12.66
CA PRO A 377 6.18 -6.08 11.26
C PRO A 377 4.68 -6.38 11.15
N TYR A 378 4.14 -7.06 12.17
CA TYR A 378 2.72 -7.26 12.38
C TYR A 378 2.29 -6.74 13.75
N VAL A 379 1.06 -6.25 13.82
CA VAL A 379 0.38 -5.84 15.05
C VAL A 379 -0.81 -6.76 15.29
N PHE A 380 -0.82 -7.40 16.45
CA PHE A 380 -1.85 -8.38 16.80
C PHE A 380 -3.00 -7.72 17.55
N ILE A 381 -4.23 -8.07 17.21
CA ILE A 381 -5.43 -7.63 17.91
C ILE A 381 -6.15 -8.86 18.47
N GLU A 382 -6.42 -8.84 19.77
CA GLU A 382 -7.29 -9.80 20.44
C GLU A 382 -8.58 -9.07 20.86
N CYS A 383 -9.74 -9.57 20.46
CA CYS A 383 -11.02 -8.89 20.66
C CYS A 383 -11.93 -9.68 21.62
N LYS A 384 -12.37 -9.05 22.72
CA LYS A 384 -13.18 -9.72 23.76
C LYS A 384 -14.53 -9.01 23.98
N ASN A 385 -15.61 -9.64 23.49
CA ASN A 385 -16.98 -9.21 23.78
C ASN A 385 -17.54 -9.91 25.04
N TYR A 386 -16.96 -9.66 26.21
CA TYR A 386 -17.32 -10.36 27.45
C TYR A 386 -18.28 -9.54 28.31
N THR A 387 -19.08 -10.23 29.13
CA THR A 387 -19.89 -9.61 30.18
C THR A 387 -19.13 -9.43 31.49
N GLY A 388 -17.99 -10.10 31.67
CA GLY A 388 -17.11 -9.99 32.83
C GLY A 388 -15.75 -9.33 32.50
N ASP A 389 -14.94 -9.13 33.53
CA ASP A 389 -13.63 -8.44 33.43
C ASP A 389 -12.61 -9.25 32.64
N VAL A 390 -11.74 -8.56 31.89
CA VAL A 390 -10.62 -9.20 31.19
C VAL A 390 -9.47 -9.41 32.16
N ALA A 391 -8.88 -10.60 32.17
CA ALA A 391 -7.93 -11.02 33.20
C ALA A 391 -6.57 -11.43 32.61
N ASN A 392 -5.72 -12.01 33.45
CA ASN A 392 -4.41 -12.52 33.06
C ASN A 392 -4.46 -13.55 31.91
N PRO A 393 -5.43 -14.48 31.84
CA PRO A 393 -5.44 -15.48 30.76
C PRO A 393 -5.47 -14.88 29.36
N GLU A 394 -6.24 -13.82 29.13
CA GLU A 394 -6.33 -13.16 27.82
C GLU A 394 -5.04 -12.41 27.49
N LEU A 395 -4.42 -11.79 28.49
CA LEU A 395 -3.14 -11.12 28.34
C LEU A 395 -2.03 -12.13 28.02
N ASP A 396 -1.96 -13.22 28.78
CA ASP A 396 -1.00 -14.30 28.56
C ASP A 396 -1.22 -15.01 27.22
N GLN A 397 -2.47 -15.13 26.77
CA GLN A 397 -2.80 -15.66 25.46
C GLN A 397 -2.18 -14.82 24.35
N LEU A 398 -2.32 -13.49 24.41
CA LEU A 398 -1.78 -12.55 23.43
C LEU A 398 -0.25 -12.50 23.50
N ALA A 399 0.32 -12.39 24.70
CA ALA A 399 1.78 -12.42 24.91
C ALA A 399 2.40 -13.72 24.36
N GLY A 400 1.71 -14.86 24.53
CA GLY A 400 2.13 -16.16 24.00
C GLY A 400 2.10 -16.28 22.46
N ARG A 401 1.69 -15.22 21.74
CA ARG A 401 1.75 -15.11 20.26
C ARG A 401 2.96 -14.35 19.78
N PHE A 402 3.48 -13.47 20.62
CA PHE A 402 4.58 -12.63 20.25
C PHE A 402 5.84 -13.45 20.00
N SER A 403 6.65 -12.95 19.08
CA SER A 403 7.95 -13.50 18.73
C SER A 403 8.74 -12.44 18.00
N PHE A 404 10.06 -12.56 17.97
CA PHE A 404 10.90 -11.61 17.25
C PHE A 404 10.51 -11.50 15.76
N ASN A 405 10.24 -12.63 15.09
CA ASN A 405 9.94 -12.65 13.65
C ASN A 405 8.51 -12.20 13.31
N ARG A 406 7.53 -12.47 14.18
CA ARG A 406 6.12 -12.12 13.92
C ARG A 406 5.68 -10.81 14.56
N GLY A 407 6.48 -10.24 15.45
CA GLY A 407 6.14 -9.02 16.17
C GLY A 407 5.87 -9.23 17.66
N ARG A 408 6.05 -8.14 18.42
CA ARG A 408 6.00 -8.06 19.88
C ARG A 408 5.08 -6.94 20.38
N VAL A 409 4.20 -6.44 19.53
CA VAL A 409 3.22 -5.39 19.84
C VAL A 409 1.82 -5.92 19.53
N GLY A 410 0.89 -5.67 20.44
CA GLY A 410 -0.51 -5.99 20.20
C GLY A 410 -1.48 -5.15 21.04
N PHE A 411 -2.74 -5.17 20.61
CA PHE A 411 -3.85 -4.55 21.31
C PHE A 411 -4.80 -5.62 21.84
N LEU A 412 -5.25 -5.42 23.07
CA LEU A 412 -6.37 -6.15 23.62
C LEU A 412 -7.58 -5.22 23.59
N VAL A 413 -8.54 -5.50 22.71
CA VAL A 413 -9.76 -4.71 22.53
C VAL A 413 -10.91 -5.39 23.24
N CYS A 414 -11.54 -4.71 24.19
CA CYS A 414 -12.64 -5.27 24.98
C CYS A 414 -13.72 -4.23 25.27
N ARG A 415 -14.88 -4.69 25.75
CA ARG A 415 -15.99 -3.78 26.05
C ARG A 415 -15.68 -2.81 27.19
N ASN A 416 -15.15 -3.32 28.29
CA ASN A 416 -14.85 -2.57 29.50
C ASN A 416 -13.77 -3.29 30.32
N ILE A 417 -13.10 -2.58 31.22
CA ILE A 417 -12.17 -3.11 32.22
C ILE A 417 -12.57 -2.55 33.59
N GLU A 418 -12.90 -3.41 34.54
CA GLU A 418 -13.41 -2.95 35.86
C GLU A 418 -12.35 -2.20 36.66
N SER A 419 -11.12 -2.72 36.69
CA SER A 419 -9.98 -2.09 37.35
C SER A 419 -8.88 -1.76 36.34
N TYR A 420 -9.08 -0.66 35.61
CA TYR A 420 -8.13 -0.23 34.57
C TYR A 420 -6.70 -0.08 35.10
N ALA A 421 -6.51 0.50 36.29
CA ALA A 421 -5.20 0.66 36.90
C ALA A 421 -4.50 -0.69 37.19
N LEU A 422 -5.26 -1.68 37.68
CA LEU A 422 -4.73 -3.03 37.90
C LEU A 422 -4.37 -3.70 36.57
N PHE A 423 -5.21 -3.53 35.54
CA PHE A 423 -4.96 -4.09 34.22
C PHE A 423 -3.71 -3.49 33.57
N VAL A 424 -3.54 -2.17 33.64
CA VAL A 424 -2.32 -1.49 33.18
C VAL A 424 -1.09 -2.01 33.91
N ASN A 425 -1.15 -2.25 35.23
CA ASN A 425 -0.03 -2.85 35.95
C ASN A 425 0.33 -4.25 35.42
N ARG A 426 -0.65 -5.09 35.04
CA ARG A 426 -0.38 -6.39 34.40
C ARG A 426 0.28 -6.24 33.02
N CYS A 427 -0.12 -5.23 32.24
CA CYS A 427 0.55 -4.90 30.98
C CYS A 427 2.00 -4.46 31.21
N LYS A 428 2.26 -3.64 32.26
CA LYS A 428 3.63 -3.24 32.65
C LYS A 428 4.49 -4.44 33.01
N ASP A 429 3.98 -5.35 33.83
CA ASP A 429 4.70 -6.56 34.23
C ASP A 429 5.07 -7.40 33.00
N THR A 430 4.14 -7.56 32.06
CA THR A 430 4.37 -8.28 30.80
C THR A 430 5.44 -7.62 29.93
N TYR A 431 5.43 -6.29 29.84
CA TYR A 431 6.44 -5.54 29.12
C TYR A 431 7.82 -5.66 29.79
N ARG A 432 7.88 -5.50 31.12
CA ARG A 432 9.11 -5.60 31.93
C ARG A 432 9.73 -6.99 31.89
N ASP A 433 8.90 -8.03 31.82
CA ASP A 433 9.32 -9.43 31.68
C ASP A 433 9.78 -9.77 30.24
N ASP A 434 9.91 -8.77 29.36
CA ASP A 434 10.29 -8.93 27.95
C ASP A 434 9.33 -9.88 27.19
N ARG A 435 8.05 -9.93 27.60
CA ARG A 435 7.00 -10.69 26.92
C ARG A 435 6.25 -9.88 25.87
N GLY A 436 6.71 -8.65 25.59
CA GLY A 436 6.20 -7.72 24.58
C GLY A 436 5.20 -6.70 25.11
N LEU A 437 4.77 -5.80 24.23
CA LEU A 437 3.91 -4.67 24.56
C LEU A 437 2.44 -4.99 24.24
N ILE A 438 1.58 -4.97 25.26
CA ILE A 438 0.13 -5.13 25.12
C ILE A 438 -0.55 -3.85 25.58
N VAL A 439 -1.27 -3.19 24.67
CA VAL A 439 -2.02 -1.96 24.95
C VAL A 439 -3.52 -2.28 25.04
N PRO A 440 -4.16 -2.06 26.21
CA PRO A 440 -5.61 -2.28 26.35
C PRO A 440 -6.41 -1.12 25.74
N LEU A 441 -7.45 -1.47 24.97
CA LEU A 441 -8.42 -0.55 24.38
C LEU A 441 -9.84 -0.99 24.76
N THR A 442 -10.61 -0.09 25.36
CA THR A 442 -12.02 -0.28 25.71
C THR A 442 -12.96 0.31 24.65
N ASP A 443 -14.27 0.07 24.75
CA ASP A 443 -15.26 0.76 23.91
C ASP A 443 -15.07 2.29 23.98
N ASP A 444 -14.83 2.84 25.17
CA ASP A 444 -14.64 4.28 25.38
C ASP A 444 -13.40 4.80 24.65
N ASP A 445 -12.32 4.01 24.60
CA ASP A 445 -11.11 4.37 23.85
C ASP A 445 -11.37 4.40 22.34
N ILE A 446 -12.08 3.38 21.83
CA ILE A 446 -12.47 3.32 20.40
C ILE A 446 -13.39 4.48 20.04
N ILE A 447 -14.40 4.78 20.88
CA ILE A 447 -15.32 5.90 20.69
C ILE A 447 -14.55 7.23 20.71
N CYS A 448 -13.65 7.42 21.67
CA CYS A 448 -12.84 8.63 21.77
C CYS A 448 -12.00 8.87 20.51
N MET A 449 -11.37 7.81 20.00
CA MET A 449 -10.62 7.86 18.75
C MET A 449 -11.53 8.18 17.54
N LEU A 450 -12.70 7.55 17.43
CA LEU A 450 -13.65 7.80 16.33
C LEU A 450 -14.25 9.22 16.36
N GLU A 451 -14.56 9.75 17.54
CA GLU A 451 -15.09 11.11 17.71
C GLU A 451 -14.07 12.19 17.35
N ASN A 452 -12.79 11.90 17.54
CA ASN A 452 -11.69 12.81 17.22
C ASN A 452 -11.00 12.49 15.89
N LEU A 453 -11.48 11.49 15.14
CA LEU A 453 -10.92 11.15 13.86
C LEU A 453 -11.17 12.31 12.88
N ASN A 454 -10.07 12.87 12.39
CA ASN A 454 -10.10 14.02 11.51
C ASN A 454 -9.12 13.80 10.36
N GLU A 455 -9.63 13.85 9.13
CA GLU A 455 -8.85 13.67 7.90
C GLU A 455 -7.71 14.69 7.75
N TYR A 456 -7.80 15.84 8.43
CA TYR A 456 -6.82 16.91 8.38
C TYR A 456 -5.86 16.91 9.58
N ASN A 457 -6.07 16.04 10.58
CA ASN A 457 -5.26 16.00 11.79
C ASN A 457 -5.20 14.59 12.40
N THR A 458 -4.15 13.85 12.05
CA THR A 458 -3.87 12.53 12.61
C THR A 458 -3.18 12.57 13.97
N ASN A 459 -2.82 13.75 14.49
CA ASN A 459 -2.02 13.85 15.72
C ASN A 459 -2.78 13.35 16.94
N PHE A 460 -4.11 13.49 16.98
CA PHE A 460 -4.88 13.04 18.14
C PHE A 460 -4.72 11.54 18.40
N ILE A 461 -4.88 10.70 17.37
CA ILE A 461 -4.75 9.24 17.49
C ILE A 461 -3.32 8.88 17.92
N ASP A 462 -2.33 9.53 17.30
CA ASP A 462 -0.92 9.32 17.62
C ASP A 462 -0.60 9.66 19.08
N ASP A 463 -1.05 10.83 19.54
CA ASP A 463 -0.86 11.31 20.92
C ASP A 463 -1.61 10.42 21.92
N PHE A 464 -2.84 10.03 21.60
CA PHE A 464 -3.68 9.17 22.43
C PHE A 464 -3.01 7.80 22.67
N LEU A 465 -2.58 7.14 21.59
CA LEU A 465 -1.88 5.87 21.68
C LEU A 465 -0.51 6.02 22.35
N SER A 466 0.21 7.11 22.06
CA SER A 466 1.51 7.37 22.69
C SER A 466 1.40 7.54 24.20
N ASN A 467 0.34 8.17 24.69
CA ASN A 467 0.09 8.29 26.12
C ASN A 467 -0.23 6.93 26.75
N LYS A 468 -1.08 6.10 26.12
CA LYS A 468 -1.34 4.73 26.59
C LYS A 468 -0.07 3.86 26.61
N VAL A 469 0.77 3.96 25.58
CA VAL A 469 2.07 3.27 25.53
C VAL A 469 2.98 3.79 26.65
N ARG A 470 3.04 5.11 26.87
CA ARG A 470 3.86 5.72 27.93
C ARG A 470 3.46 5.21 29.32
N ASP A 471 2.15 5.09 29.57
CA ASP A 471 1.63 4.58 30.85
C ASP A 471 2.13 3.16 31.15
N ILE A 472 2.41 2.36 30.12
CA ILE A 472 2.92 0.99 30.24
C ILE A 472 4.46 0.95 30.28
N VAL A 473 5.14 1.76 29.47
CA VAL A 473 6.60 1.67 29.31
C VAL A 473 7.37 2.41 30.41
N VAL A 474 6.86 3.56 30.88
CA VAL A 474 7.57 4.41 31.87
C VAL A 474 7.22 4.03 33.31
N GLY A 475 6.01 3.51 33.51
CA GLY A 475 5.43 3.29 34.82
C GLY A 475 5.83 1.99 35.49
#